data_AF-A0A7S0QEK6-F1
#
_entry.id   AF-A0A7S0QEK6-F1
#
_cell.length_a   1.000
_cell.length_b   1.000
_cell.length_c   1.000
_cell.angle_alpha   90.00
_cell.angle_beta   90.00
_cell.angle_gamma   90.00
#
_symmetry.space_group_name_H-M   'P 1'
#
loop_
_entity.id
_entity.type
_entity.pdbx_description
1 polymer ?
#
loop_
_entity_poly.entity_id
_entity_poly.type
_entity_poly.pdbx_seq_one_letter_code
_entity_poly.pdbx_strand_id
1 'polypeptide(L)'
;MEAVILKRLTQALQDCFRVAPQCLADEYVSSYDLLRATTSVVGPLFIVLDEIGNAFTSENHEILEERAKFFEFCRRVLETWLNLDTVFFLLIGCGSFFSHVGRRPENLSSKTVSPSNFKFERLPLRLLKPGAIRQILLHTRYIQTEEITLVEHFGLTEESKMSEVVNRLFVETNGHPRQLLTVLKNSETYEDLLSCIVPHEIEAWDEFCNGVLHYKSIVLSLLACMKEGEQKDMSEVVTVQGKTITLDEIAASAYIAWDGKINQATLYTQPSVLSFLTSYVAPFEIFIQALQACPEQIPLDYADAFELMLMKRFQQMFSKECSPSDVCDHFFNTVQFGRCERVSLPEKYFRMAKKTTRGCKTATLGSKSADPSCWPRLMQEIDSYDSICLKPAPQSSSPDVLFSTRAWKGATEIRLNIFIAAKNYRSTAMSQTEIDEECSKANRIFEKLPRGKSEARNNVVNVLFICSTNYAEKIKRKFSKVQKQFCFSRGNLHEVIVLDLSSKENRAEFFGEAQMQGTSEAVEMILAKGSESIKQPS
;
A
#
# COMPACT_ATOMS: atom_id res chain seq x y z
N MET A 1 7.98 -31.60 26.33
CA MET A 1 8.00 -31.24 24.90
C MET A 1 7.97 -32.49 24.04
N GLU A 2 8.97 -33.38 24.15
CA GLU A 2 9.05 -34.61 23.35
C GLU A 2 7.82 -35.52 23.43
N ALA A 3 7.31 -35.82 24.63
CA ALA A 3 6.10 -36.63 24.79
C ALA A 3 4.86 -36.03 24.10
N VAL A 4 4.77 -34.70 24.02
CA VAL A 4 3.68 -34.01 23.32
C VAL A 4 3.86 -34.13 21.81
N ILE A 5 5.10 -33.95 21.31
CA ILE A 5 5.44 -34.11 19.90
C ILE A 5 5.16 -35.54 19.45
N LEU A 6 5.64 -36.54 20.19
CA LEU A 6 5.38 -37.96 19.94
C LEU A 6 3.89 -38.25 19.83
N LYS A 7 3.10 -37.85 20.84
CA LYS A 7 1.65 -38.07 20.82
C LYS A 7 0.99 -37.47 19.59
N ARG A 8 1.33 -36.22 19.25
CA ARG A 8 0.75 -35.52 18.09
C ARG A 8 1.20 -36.12 16.77
N LEU A 9 2.47 -36.49 16.66
CA LEU A 9 3.06 -37.09 15.46
C LEU A 9 2.49 -38.49 15.22
N THR A 10 2.40 -39.34 16.23
CA THR A 10 1.77 -40.66 16.15
C THR A 10 0.32 -40.53 15.69
N GLN A 11 -0.45 -39.61 16.28
CA GLN A 11 -1.84 -39.39 15.89
C GLN A 11 -1.95 -38.95 14.42
N ALA A 12 -1.16 -37.96 14.01
CA ALA A 12 -1.16 -37.47 12.63
C ALA A 12 -0.76 -38.56 11.62
N LEU A 13 0.24 -39.38 11.96
CA LEU A 13 0.67 -40.48 11.10
C LEU A 13 -0.38 -41.59 11.01
N GLN A 14 -1.05 -41.93 12.10
CA GLN A 14 -2.13 -42.93 12.09
C GLN A 14 -3.26 -42.53 11.14
N ASP A 15 -3.65 -41.26 11.14
CA ASP A 15 -4.71 -40.73 10.27
C ASP A 15 -4.33 -40.77 8.76
N CYS A 16 -3.04 -40.89 8.43
CA CYS A 16 -2.57 -41.03 7.05
C CYS A 16 -2.76 -42.43 6.47
N PHE A 17 -3.04 -43.44 7.29
CA PHE A 17 -3.15 -44.83 6.84
C PHE A 17 -4.57 -45.38 7.02
N ARG A 18 -5.08 -46.05 5.99
CA ARG A 18 -6.33 -46.83 6.11
C ARG A 18 -6.20 -47.95 7.16
N VAL A 19 -5.01 -48.53 7.27
CA VAL A 19 -4.62 -49.47 8.33
C VAL A 19 -3.24 -49.04 8.81
N ALA A 20 -3.17 -48.55 10.04
CA ALA A 20 -1.91 -48.05 10.60
C ALA A 20 -0.89 -49.19 10.74
N PRO A 21 0.39 -48.97 10.35
CA PRO A 21 1.44 -49.95 10.56
C PRO A 21 1.68 -50.16 12.06
N GLN A 22 2.04 -51.39 12.43
CA GLN A 22 2.22 -51.80 13.82
C GLN A 22 3.25 -50.94 14.56
N CYS A 23 4.28 -50.44 13.86
CA CYS A 23 5.26 -49.55 14.45
C CYS A 23 4.64 -48.27 15.02
N LEU A 24 3.47 -47.80 14.58
CA LEU A 24 2.81 -46.63 15.19
C LEU A 24 2.08 -46.94 16.50
N ALA A 25 1.95 -48.22 16.88
CA ALA A 25 1.39 -48.65 18.15
C ALA A 25 2.45 -48.93 19.21
N ASP A 26 3.73 -48.97 18.82
CA ASP A 26 4.85 -49.20 19.71
C ASP A 26 5.17 -47.94 20.54
N GLU A 27 5.75 -48.13 21.72
CA GLU A 27 6.22 -47.03 22.56
C GLU A 27 7.64 -46.59 22.15
N TYR A 28 7.81 -45.28 21.89
CA TYR A 28 9.11 -44.69 21.60
C TYR A 28 9.48 -43.62 22.61
N VAL A 29 10.78 -43.53 22.90
CA VAL A 29 11.35 -42.52 23.80
C VAL A 29 11.58 -41.20 23.08
N SER A 30 11.80 -41.24 21.75
CA SER A 30 12.01 -40.06 20.92
C SER A 30 11.22 -40.11 19.61
N SER A 31 10.83 -38.94 19.13
CA SER A 31 10.20 -38.75 17.83
C SER A 31 11.11 -39.15 16.67
N TYR A 32 12.43 -39.06 16.84
CA TYR A 32 13.40 -39.58 15.88
C TYR A 32 13.28 -41.10 15.71
N ASP A 33 13.19 -41.85 16.81
CA ASP A 33 13.09 -43.32 16.76
C ASP A 33 11.77 -43.76 16.11
N LEU A 34 10.68 -43.06 16.45
CA LEU A 34 9.38 -43.26 15.81
C LEU A 34 9.47 -43.02 14.29
N LEU A 35 10.04 -41.90 13.85
CA LEU A 35 10.19 -41.58 12.43
C LEU A 35 11.09 -42.58 11.70
N ARG A 36 12.18 -43.02 12.33
CA ARG A 36 13.08 -44.03 11.77
C ARG A 36 12.37 -45.39 11.61
N ALA A 37 11.63 -45.82 12.62
CA ALA A 37 10.86 -47.06 12.58
C ALA A 37 9.68 -46.98 11.61
N THR A 38 9.06 -45.81 11.48
CA THR A 38 7.98 -45.60 10.51
C THR A 38 8.52 -45.67 9.08
N THR A 39 9.58 -44.90 8.78
CA THR A 39 10.14 -44.82 7.43
C THR A 39 10.80 -46.12 6.96
N SER A 40 11.24 -46.99 7.87
CA SER A 40 11.72 -48.33 7.50
C SER A 40 10.60 -49.27 7.03
N VAL A 41 9.35 -49.01 7.45
CA VAL A 41 8.18 -49.81 7.09
C VAL A 41 7.45 -49.23 5.88
N VAL A 42 7.24 -47.91 5.86
CA VAL A 42 6.40 -47.24 4.84
C VAL A 42 7.20 -46.54 3.75
N GLY A 43 8.53 -46.49 3.88
CA GLY A 43 9.40 -45.75 2.98
C GLY A 43 9.50 -44.26 3.32
N PRO A 44 9.89 -43.41 2.34
CA PRO A 44 10.04 -41.98 2.53
C PRO A 44 8.79 -41.29 3.07
N LEU A 45 8.97 -40.38 4.03
CA LEU A 45 7.91 -39.60 4.64
C LEU A 45 8.04 -38.13 4.26
N PHE A 46 6.97 -37.55 3.73
CA PHE A 46 6.86 -36.11 3.46
C PHE A 46 5.97 -35.46 4.52
N ILE A 47 6.55 -34.59 5.34
CA ILE A 47 5.83 -33.83 6.35
C ILE A 47 5.57 -32.42 5.80
N VAL A 48 4.30 -32.12 5.54
CA VAL A 48 3.86 -30.82 5.04
C VAL A 48 3.39 -29.97 6.22
N LEU A 49 4.01 -28.81 6.40
CA LEU A 49 3.59 -27.81 7.40
C LEU A 49 2.97 -26.64 6.65
N ASP A 50 1.64 -26.64 6.59
CA ASP A 50 0.86 -25.60 5.90
C ASP A 50 0.59 -24.40 6.81
N GLU A 51 0.59 -23.21 6.21
CA GLU A 51 0.54 -21.90 6.88
C GLU A 51 1.48 -21.78 8.10
N ILE A 52 2.69 -22.33 7.98
CA ILE A 52 3.64 -22.43 9.10
C ILE A 52 4.08 -21.07 9.66
N GLY A 53 3.93 -19.98 8.88
CA GLY A 53 4.20 -18.61 9.33
C GLY A 53 3.34 -18.22 10.54
N ASN A 54 2.07 -18.62 10.55
CA ASN A 54 1.12 -18.29 11.62
C ASN A 54 1.53 -18.83 12.99
N ALA A 55 2.35 -19.89 13.05
CA ALA A 55 2.84 -20.44 14.30
C ALA A 55 3.84 -19.52 15.02
N PHE A 56 4.42 -18.54 14.30
CA PHE A 56 5.46 -17.64 14.81
C PHE A 56 5.02 -16.17 14.83
N THR A 57 4.04 -15.81 13.99
CA THR A 57 3.54 -14.45 13.90
C THR A 57 2.74 -14.04 15.14
N SER A 58 2.99 -12.84 15.68
CA SER A 58 2.13 -12.25 16.70
C SER A 58 2.04 -10.73 16.56
N GLU A 59 0.91 -10.14 16.95
CA GLU A 59 0.67 -8.68 16.86
C GLU A 59 1.75 -7.82 17.53
N ASN A 60 2.52 -8.39 18.47
CA ASN A 60 3.50 -7.66 19.27
C ASN A 60 4.97 -7.99 18.93
N HIS A 61 5.24 -8.93 18.02
CA HIS A 61 6.62 -9.29 17.70
C HIS A 61 7.15 -8.47 16.54
N GLU A 62 8.41 -8.05 16.66
CA GLU A 62 9.15 -7.56 15.49
C GLU A 62 9.56 -8.75 14.60
N ILE A 63 9.66 -8.52 13.29
CA ILE A 63 10.00 -9.53 12.27
C ILE A 63 11.25 -10.36 12.65
N LEU A 64 12.23 -9.74 13.32
CA LEU A 64 13.46 -10.41 13.75
C LEU A 64 13.24 -11.40 14.91
N GLU A 65 12.28 -11.12 15.80
CA GLU A 65 11.91 -12.03 16.88
C GLU A 65 11.16 -13.25 16.35
N GLU A 66 10.23 -13.05 15.40
CA GLU A 66 9.52 -14.13 14.71
C GLU A 66 10.50 -15.06 14.00
N ARG A 67 11.46 -14.47 13.28
CA ARG A 67 12.57 -15.20 12.65
C ARG A 67 13.39 -16.00 13.67
N ALA A 68 13.71 -15.42 14.83
CA ALA A 68 14.50 -16.11 15.85
C ALA A 68 13.77 -17.35 16.39
N LYS A 69 12.46 -17.23 16.64
CA LYS A 69 11.62 -18.36 17.07
C LYS A 69 11.53 -19.46 16.01
N PHE A 70 11.43 -19.08 14.73
CA PHE A 70 11.47 -20.04 13.64
C PHE A 70 12.78 -20.83 13.60
N PHE A 71 13.94 -20.16 13.77
CA PHE A 71 15.22 -20.86 13.84
C PHE A 71 15.38 -21.72 15.10
N GLU A 72 14.79 -21.30 16.22
CA GLU A 72 14.75 -22.12 17.42
C GLU A 72 13.94 -23.40 17.19
N PHE A 73 12.81 -23.32 16.49
CA PHE A 73 12.05 -24.48 16.04
C PHE A 73 12.88 -25.39 15.12
N CYS A 74 13.55 -24.82 14.12
CA CYS A 74 14.41 -25.59 13.22
C CYS A 74 15.48 -26.36 13.99
N ARG A 75 16.19 -25.69 14.91
CA ARG A 75 17.28 -26.29 15.71
C ARG A 75 16.79 -27.33 16.72
N ARG A 76 15.64 -27.10 17.36
CA ARG A 76 15.14 -27.99 18.43
C ARG A 76 14.35 -29.19 17.90
N VAL A 77 13.76 -29.07 16.71
CA VAL A 77 12.85 -30.09 16.16
C VAL A 77 13.40 -30.63 14.84
N LEU A 78 13.56 -29.76 13.84
CA LEU A 78 13.89 -30.20 12.48
C LEU A 78 15.32 -30.77 12.36
N GLU A 79 16.30 -30.23 13.10
CA GLU A 79 17.70 -30.65 13.01
C GLU A 79 17.87 -32.16 13.23
N THR A 80 17.22 -32.69 14.26
CA THR A 80 17.27 -34.11 14.59
C THR A 80 16.58 -34.95 13.53
N TRP A 81 15.42 -34.49 13.03
CA TRP A 81 14.61 -35.23 12.08
C TRP A 81 15.20 -35.26 10.66
N LEU A 82 15.88 -34.19 10.26
CA LEU A 82 16.56 -34.07 8.96
C LEU A 82 17.83 -34.94 8.87
N ASN A 83 18.29 -35.54 9.97
CA ASN A 83 19.34 -36.57 9.93
C ASN A 83 18.84 -37.91 9.37
N LEU A 84 17.52 -38.06 9.15
CA LEU A 84 16.95 -39.21 8.46
C LEU A 84 16.80 -38.87 6.97
N ASP A 85 17.61 -39.52 6.13
CA ASP A 85 17.60 -39.33 4.66
C ASP A 85 16.24 -39.67 3.99
N THR A 86 15.33 -40.28 4.75
CA THR A 86 13.99 -40.67 4.33
C THR A 86 12.89 -39.72 4.82
N VAL A 87 13.22 -38.64 5.53
CA VAL A 87 12.25 -37.66 6.04
C VAL A 87 12.44 -36.32 5.33
N PHE A 88 11.38 -35.83 4.71
CA PHE A 88 11.37 -34.59 3.93
C PHE A 88 10.36 -33.60 4.52
N PHE A 89 10.69 -32.31 4.53
CA PHE A 89 9.79 -31.25 4.96
C PHE A 89 9.41 -30.36 3.79
N LEU A 90 8.11 -30.12 3.63
CA LEU A 90 7.59 -29.07 2.77
C LEU A 90 6.93 -28.02 3.64
N LEU A 91 7.53 -26.83 3.67
CA LEU A 91 7.02 -25.68 4.42
C LEU A 91 6.19 -24.83 3.46
N ILE A 92 4.90 -24.68 3.73
CA ILE A 92 3.96 -23.91 2.91
C ILE A 92 3.39 -22.78 3.78
N GLY A 93 3.17 -21.62 3.17
CA GLY A 93 2.47 -20.52 3.82
C GLY A 93 3.13 -19.17 3.66
N CYS A 94 2.40 -18.15 4.11
CA CYS A 94 2.86 -16.77 4.10
C CYS A 94 3.45 -16.37 5.47
N GLY A 95 4.51 -15.57 5.45
CA GLY A 95 5.12 -15.04 6.67
C GLY A 95 6.17 -13.99 6.32
N SER A 96 5.99 -12.77 6.82
CA SER A 96 6.88 -11.64 6.52
C SER A 96 8.33 -11.94 6.89
N PHE A 97 8.56 -12.69 7.98
CA PHE A 97 9.91 -13.10 8.40
C PHE A 97 10.59 -14.09 7.45
N PHE A 98 9.85 -14.80 6.59
CA PHE A 98 10.46 -15.73 5.63
C PHE A 98 11.37 -15.02 4.63
N SER A 99 11.17 -13.74 4.30
CA SER A 99 12.13 -12.99 3.46
C SER A 99 13.53 -12.88 4.08
N HIS A 100 13.63 -13.10 5.40
CA HIS A 100 14.87 -13.04 6.18
C HIS A 100 15.42 -14.43 6.58
N VAL A 101 14.76 -15.51 6.18
CA VAL A 101 15.22 -16.90 6.37
C VAL A 101 16.14 -17.27 5.20
N GLY A 102 17.41 -17.55 5.47
CA GLY A 102 18.41 -17.92 4.45
C GLY A 102 19.11 -16.76 3.72
N ARG A 103 18.70 -15.50 3.92
CA ARG A 103 19.45 -14.30 3.49
C ARG A 103 20.18 -13.70 4.70
N ARG A 104 21.49 -13.42 4.61
CA ARG A 104 22.20 -12.56 5.58
C ARG A 104 21.79 -11.11 5.26
N PRO A 105 21.11 -10.39 6.15
CA PRO A 105 20.84 -8.97 5.91
C PRO A 105 22.18 -8.22 5.96
N GLU A 106 22.56 -7.57 4.86
CA GLU A 106 23.85 -6.86 4.74
C GLU A 106 23.99 -5.68 5.73
N ASN A 107 22.86 -5.20 6.25
CA ASN A 107 22.77 -3.99 7.08
C ASN A 107 22.67 -4.27 8.60
N LEU A 108 22.76 -5.52 9.05
CA LEU A 108 22.80 -5.87 10.46
C LEU A 108 24.23 -6.24 10.84
N SER A 109 24.82 -5.49 11.79
CA SER A 109 26.17 -5.77 12.29
C SER A 109 26.32 -7.25 12.64
N SER A 110 27.45 -7.85 12.28
CA SER A 110 27.76 -9.29 12.39
C SER A 110 27.60 -9.93 13.79
N LYS A 111 27.26 -9.14 14.81
CA LYS A 111 27.09 -9.58 16.20
C LYS A 111 25.67 -10.03 16.56
N THR A 112 24.64 -9.68 15.78
CA THR A 112 23.23 -9.95 16.16
C THR A 112 22.56 -11.10 15.41
N VAL A 113 23.19 -11.69 14.38
CA VAL A 113 22.57 -12.74 13.57
C VAL A 113 23.47 -13.98 13.56
N SER A 114 23.11 -15.00 14.34
CA SER A 114 23.75 -16.31 14.28
C SER A 114 23.57 -16.92 12.87
N PRO A 115 24.64 -17.44 12.24
CA PRO A 115 24.52 -18.17 10.99
C PRO A 115 23.63 -19.41 11.20
N SER A 116 22.76 -19.68 10.22
CA SER A 116 21.93 -20.88 10.17
C SER A 116 22.69 -22.01 9.48
N ASN A 117 22.69 -23.22 10.06
CA ASN A 117 23.18 -24.43 9.40
C ASN A 117 22.17 -25.02 8.40
N PHE A 118 20.94 -24.48 8.35
CA PHE A 118 19.90 -24.92 7.44
C PHE A 118 20.00 -24.22 6.09
N LYS A 119 19.92 -25.01 5.02
CA LYS A 119 19.69 -24.54 3.65
C LYS A 119 18.21 -24.67 3.33
N PHE A 120 17.59 -23.58 2.90
CA PHE A 120 16.19 -23.57 2.48
C PHE A 120 16.11 -23.47 0.96
N GLU A 121 15.62 -24.54 0.32
CA GLU A 121 15.27 -24.51 -1.09
C GLU A 121 13.89 -23.88 -1.24
N ARG A 122 13.80 -22.81 -2.02
CA ARG A 122 12.55 -22.08 -2.23
C ARG A 122 11.92 -22.46 -3.56
N LEU A 123 10.68 -22.92 -3.50
CA LEU A 123 9.85 -23.19 -4.67
C LEU A 123 8.84 -22.05 -4.83
N PRO A 124 9.09 -21.06 -5.71
CA PRO A 124 8.16 -19.96 -5.87
C PRO A 124 6.90 -20.42 -6.58
N LEU A 125 5.74 -20.24 -5.94
CA LEU A 125 4.45 -20.31 -6.63
C LEU A 125 4.27 -19.01 -7.41
N ARG A 126 4.27 -19.11 -8.74
CA ARG A 126 4.07 -17.98 -9.64
C ARG A 126 2.62 -17.90 -10.08
N LEU A 127 2.14 -16.68 -10.30
CA LEU A 127 0.84 -16.44 -10.92
C LEU A 127 0.81 -17.05 -12.33
N LEU A 128 -0.38 -17.48 -12.75
CA LEU A 128 -0.60 -18.13 -14.03
C LEU A 128 -0.34 -17.16 -15.18
N LYS A 129 0.40 -17.61 -16.19
CA LYS A 129 0.64 -16.87 -17.43
C LYS A 129 -0.43 -17.24 -18.48
N PRO A 130 -0.62 -16.43 -19.54
CA PRO A 130 -1.56 -16.72 -20.63
C PRO A 130 -1.47 -18.17 -21.15
N GLY A 131 -0.25 -18.67 -21.37
CA GLY A 131 -0.04 -20.05 -21.79
C GLY A 131 -0.60 -21.09 -20.83
N ALA A 132 -0.45 -20.90 -19.52
CA ALA A 132 -1.00 -21.81 -18.50
C ALA A 132 -2.53 -21.72 -18.44
N ILE A 133 -3.10 -20.52 -18.56
CA ILE A 133 -4.56 -20.32 -18.63
C ILE A 133 -5.13 -21.04 -19.86
N ARG A 134 -4.49 -20.93 -21.01
CA ARG A 134 -4.86 -21.69 -22.23
C ARG A 134 -4.85 -23.19 -21.98
N GLN A 135 -3.82 -23.72 -21.31
CA GLN A 135 -3.77 -25.15 -20.97
C GLN A 135 -4.89 -25.56 -20.01
N ILE A 136 -5.24 -24.72 -19.03
CA ILE A 136 -6.36 -24.97 -18.12
C ILE A 136 -7.67 -25.04 -18.90
N LEU A 137 -7.94 -24.08 -19.80
CA LEU A 137 -9.14 -24.09 -20.63
C LEU A 137 -9.23 -25.35 -21.49
N LEU A 138 -8.12 -25.74 -22.14
CA LEU A 138 -8.06 -26.90 -23.02
C LEU A 138 -8.32 -28.24 -22.31
N HIS A 139 -7.84 -28.40 -21.08
CA HIS A 139 -7.80 -29.71 -20.42
C HIS A 139 -8.77 -29.87 -19.26
N THR A 140 -9.44 -28.79 -18.83
CA THR A 140 -10.39 -28.85 -17.72
C THR A 140 -11.78 -29.20 -18.23
N ARG A 141 -12.44 -30.15 -17.54
CA ARG A 141 -13.82 -30.54 -17.82
C ARG A 141 -14.80 -29.64 -17.08
N TYR A 142 -15.95 -29.38 -17.69
CA TYR A 142 -17.01 -28.58 -17.08
C TYR A 142 -17.82 -29.42 -16.08
N ILE A 143 -17.84 -28.98 -14.81
CA ILE A 143 -18.31 -29.77 -13.65
C ILE A 143 -19.79 -30.18 -13.75
N GLN A 144 -20.65 -29.40 -14.40
CA GLN A 144 -22.09 -29.71 -14.42
C GLN A 144 -22.45 -30.88 -15.33
N THR A 145 -21.62 -31.17 -16.34
CA THR A 145 -21.90 -32.20 -17.34
C THR A 145 -20.82 -33.28 -17.40
N GLU A 146 -19.61 -33.03 -16.88
CA GLU A 146 -18.39 -33.89 -16.91
C GLU A 146 -17.96 -34.47 -18.27
N GLU A 147 -18.77 -34.32 -19.32
CA GLU A 147 -18.58 -34.87 -20.66
C GLU A 147 -17.90 -33.89 -21.62
N ILE A 148 -18.03 -32.57 -21.38
CA ILE A 148 -17.47 -31.53 -22.25
C ILE A 148 -16.34 -30.75 -21.56
N THR A 149 -15.39 -30.28 -22.37
CA THR A 149 -14.31 -29.39 -21.92
C THR A 149 -14.79 -27.94 -21.76
N LEU A 150 -14.02 -27.10 -21.05
CA LEU A 150 -14.31 -25.66 -20.99
C LEU A 150 -14.28 -25.02 -22.39
N VAL A 151 -13.43 -25.52 -23.30
CA VAL A 151 -13.38 -25.05 -24.70
C VAL A 151 -14.68 -25.29 -25.43
N GLU A 152 -15.25 -26.49 -25.31
CA GLU A 152 -16.53 -26.82 -25.95
C GLU A 152 -17.67 -26.05 -25.31
N HIS A 153 -17.70 -25.96 -23.97
CA HIS A 153 -18.72 -25.25 -23.22
C HIS A 153 -18.82 -23.77 -23.62
N PHE A 154 -17.68 -23.08 -23.67
CA PHE A 154 -17.63 -21.66 -24.02
C PHE A 154 -17.49 -21.40 -25.54
N GLY A 155 -17.46 -22.44 -26.39
CA GLY A 155 -17.32 -22.28 -27.84
C GLY A 155 -15.99 -21.67 -28.30
N LEU A 156 -14.88 -22.00 -27.63
CA LEU A 156 -13.52 -21.47 -27.87
C LEU A 156 -12.74 -22.27 -28.93
N THR A 157 -13.42 -22.80 -29.94
CA THR A 157 -12.82 -23.66 -30.98
C THR A 157 -11.94 -22.89 -31.96
N GLU A 158 -12.17 -21.59 -32.10
CA GLU A 158 -11.36 -20.68 -32.92
C GLU A 158 -10.19 -20.11 -32.11
N GLU A 159 -8.98 -20.12 -32.67
CA GLU A 159 -7.77 -19.62 -31.98
C GLU A 159 -7.85 -18.12 -31.65
N SER A 160 -8.57 -17.33 -32.46
CA SER A 160 -8.86 -15.92 -32.18
C SER A 160 -9.63 -15.75 -30.87
N LYS A 161 -10.74 -16.50 -30.71
CA LYS A 161 -11.56 -16.48 -29.48
C LYS A 161 -10.80 -17.00 -28.27
N MET A 162 -10.04 -18.09 -28.45
CA MET A 162 -9.18 -18.63 -27.40
C MET A 162 -8.17 -17.58 -26.92
N SER A 163 -7.47 -16.92 -27.85
CA SER A 163 -6.47 -15.90 -27.52
C SER A 163 -7.09 -14.70 -26.80
N GLU A 164 -8.25 -14.25 -27.26
CA GLU A 164 -8.99 -13.13 -26.66
C GLU A 164 -9.44 -13.44 -25.23
N VAL A 165 -10.06 -14.60 -25.00
CA VAL A 165 -10.49 -15.05 -23.67
C VAL A 165 -9.30 -15.26 -22.74
N VAL A 166 -8.23 -15.88 -23.22
CA VAL A 166 -7.01 -16.08 -22.42
C VAL A 166 -6.42 -14.74 -21.98
N ASN A 167 -6.32 -13.77 -22.89
CA ASN A 167 -5.82 -12.44 -22.57
C ASN A 167 -6.76 -11.72 -21.60
N ARG A 168 -8.08 -11.81 -21.81
CA ARG A 168 -9.09 -11.21 -20.93
C ARG A 168 -8.99 -11.79 -19.52
N LEU A 169 -8.99 -13.10 -19.39
CA LEU A 169 -8.86 -13.80 -18.10
C LEU A 169 -7.54 -13.47 -17.42
N PHE A 170 -6.43 -13.40 -18.16
CA PHE A 170 -5.14 -13.03 -17.60
C PHE A 170 -5.15 -11.61 -17.04
N VAL A 171 -5.65 -10.64 -17.82
CA VAL A 171 -5.76 -9.24 -17.41
C VAL A 171 -6.69 -9.11 -16.20
N GLU A 172 -7.90 -9.66 -16.27
CA GLU A 172 -8.93 -9.50 -15.23
C GLU A 172 -8.64 -10.29 -13.94
N THR A 173 -7.77 -11.31 -13.98
CA THR A 173 -7.42 -12.10 -12.78
C THR A 173 -5.99 -11.88 -12.32
N ASN A 174 -5.19 -11.13 -13.08
CA ASN A 174 -3.76 -10.99 -12.88
C ASN A 174 -3.02 -12.35 -12.78
N GLY A 175 -3.59 -13.41 -13.37
CA GLY A 175 -3.11 -14.79 -13.24
C GLY A 175 -3.37 -15.46 -11.89
N HIS A 176 -4.18 -14.88 -11.01
CA HIS A 176 -4.48 -15.44 -9.69
C HIS A 176 -5.41 -16.66 -9.81
N PRO A 177 -5.00 -17.88 -9.42
CA PRO A 177 -5.79 -19.09 -9.63
C PRO A 177 -7.19 -19.05 -9.02
N ARG A 178 -7.33 -18.45 -7.82
CA ARG A 178 -8.63 -18.31 -7.15
C ARG A 178 -9.58 -17.39 -7.91
N GLN A 179 -9.08 -16.29 -8.46
CA GLN A 179 -9.90 -15.33 -9.20
C GLN A 179 -10.31 -15.92 -10.55
N LEU A 180 -9.37 -16.59 -11.24
CA LEU A 180 -9.65 -17.35 -12.45
C LEU A 180 -10.75 -18.38 -12.22
N LEU A 181 -10.66 -19.17 -11.15
CA LEU A 181 -11.69 -20.14 -10.81
C LEU A 181 -13.05 -19.48 -10.55
N THR A 182 -13.08 -18.34 -9.86
CA THR A 182 -14.33 -17.58 -9.62
C THR A 182 -14.96 -17.12 -10.93
N VAL A 183 -14.18 -16.55 -11.86
CA VAL A 183 -14.69 -16.12 -13.17
C VAL A 183 -15.25 -17.31 -13.94
N LEU A 184 -14.50 -18.41 -14.03
CA LEU A 184 -14.91 -19.60 -14.78
C LEU A 184 -16.17 -20.26 -14.19
N LYS A 185 -16.39 -20.16 -12.87
CA LYS A 185 -17.60 -20.68 -12.22
C LYS A 185 -18.83 -19.79 -12.42
N ASN A 186 -18.62 -18.48 -12.53
CA ASN A 186 -19.71 -17.50 -12.63
C ASN A 186 -20.07 -17.15 -14.07
N SER A 187 -19.30 -17.63 -15.05
CA SER A 187 -19.53 -17.40 -16.47
C SER A 187 -20.24 -18.60 -17.07
N GLU A 188 -21.28 -18.38 -17.88
CA GLU A 188 -22.02 -19.43 -18.59
C GLU A 188 -21.75 -19.40 -20.09
N THR A 189 -21.28 -18.26 -20.62
CA THR A 189 -21.09 -18.02 -22.04
C THR A 189 -19.73 -17.37 -22.36
N TYR A 190 -19.35 -17.39 -23.65
CA TYR A 190 -18.20 -16.64 -24.16
C TYR A 190 -18.31 -15.15 -23.83
N GLU A 191 -19.50 -14.56 -23.94
CA GLU A 191 -19.71 -13.13 -23.66
C GLU A 191 -19.56 -12.82 -22.17
N ASP A 192 -19.90 -13.75 -21.27
CA ASP A 192 -19.65 -13.58 -19.84
C ASP A 192 -18.14 -13.55 -19.53
N LEU A 193 -17.36 -14.38 -20.22
CA LEU A 193 -15.90 -14.36 -20.08
C LEU A 193 -15.27 -13.07 -20.63
N LEU A 194 -15.81 -12.52 -21.73
CA LEU A 194 -15.36 -11.25 -22.26
C LEU A 194 -15.76 -10.05 -21.40
N SER A 195 -16.97 -10.09 -20.83
CA SER A 195 -17.51 -9.01 -20.01
C SER A 195 -17.16 -9.13 -18.52
N CYS A 196 -16.43 -10.17 -18.12
CA CYS A 196 -16.11 -10.41 -16.72
C CYS A 196 -15.36 -9.22 -16.09
N ILE A 197 -15.74 -8.90 -14.86
CA ILE A 197 -15.08 -7.91 -14.01
C ILE A 197 -14.83 -8.60 -12.67
N VAL A 198 -13.58 -8.72 -12.26
CA VAL A 198 -13.24 -9.28 -10.95
C VAL A 198 -12.95 -8.13 -9.98
N PRO A 199 -13.76 -7.96 -8.91
CA PRO A 199 -13.42 -7.03 -7.85
C PRO A 199 -12.09 -7.46 -7.23
N HIS A 200 -11.11 -6.56 -7.22
CA HIS A 200 -9.83 -6.85 -6.60
C HIS A 200 -9.91 -6.55 -5.11
N GLU A 201 -10.09 -7.59 -4.29
CA GLU A 201 -10.00 -7.48 -2.83
C GLU A 201 -8.53 -7.54 -2.40
N ILE A 202 -7.96 -6.39 -2.05
CA ILE A 202 -6.61 -6.34 -1.47
C ILE A 202 -6.74 -6.53 0.03
N GLU A 203 -6.53 -7.76 0.48
CA GLU A 203 -6.32 -8.09 1.89
C GLU A 203 -5.07 -7.31 2.38
N ALA A 204 -5.19 -6.59 3.50
CA ALA A 204 -4.15 -5.69 4.03
C ALA A 204 -3.78 -4.48 3.14
N TRP A 205 -4.79 -3.69 2.77
CA TRP A 205 -4.66 -2.43 1.99
C TRP A 205 -3.49 -1.53 2.40
N ASP A 206 -3.27 -1.34 3.71
CA ASP A 206 -2.20 -0.47 4.22
C ASP A 206 -0.81 -0.99 3.88
N GLU A 207 -0.59 -2.31 3.97
CA GLU A 207 0.70 -2.94 3.70
C GLU A 207 1.02 -2.88 2.20
N PHE A 208 0.01 -3.14 1.37
CA PHE A 208 0.11 -2.96 -0.08
C PHE A 208 0.45 -1.52 -0.48
N CYS A 209 -0.29 -0.52 0.05
CA CYS A 209 -0.04 0.89 -0.22
C CYS A 209 1.39 1.30 0.15
N ASN A 210 1.85 0.86 1.33
CA ASN A 210 3.20 1.16 1.79
C ASN A 210 4.27 0.50 0.92
N GLY A 211 4.05 -0.74 0.46
CA GLY A 211 4.93 -1.42 -0.49
C GLY A 211 5.03 -0.68 -1.83
N VAL A 212 3.89 -0.31 -2.40
CA VAL A 212 3.83 0.45 -3.67
C VAL A 212 4.51 1.82 -3.53
N LEU A 213 4.22 2.57 -2.46
CA LEU A 213 4.86 3.87 -2.21
C LEU A 213 6.36 3.75 -1.93
N HIS A 214 6.79 2.65 -1.29
CA HIS A 214 8.21 2.40 -1.08
C HIS A 214 8.97 2.32 -2.41
N TYR A 215 8.40 1.64 -3.40
CA TYR A 215 8.94 1.46 -4.76
C TYR A 215 8.38 2.45 -5.81
N LYS A 216 7.84 3.61 -5.38
CA LYS A 216 7.11 4.59 -6.23
C LYS A 216 7.74 4.82 -7.62
N SER A 217 9.02 5.17 -7.69
CA SER A 217 9.69 5.50 -8.95
C SER A 217 9.77 4.31 -9.91
N ILE A 218 9.99 3.11 -9.38
CA ILE A 218 10.07 1.88 -10.16
C ILE A 218 8.67 1.50 -10.66
N VAL A 219 7.67 1.56 -9.79
CA VAL A 219 6.26 1.31 -10.18
C VAL A 219 5.84 2.26 -11.30
N LEU A 220 6.17 3.56 -11.19
CA LEU A 220 5.89 4.52 -12.27
C LEU A 220 6.59 4.17 -13.58
N SER A 221 7.85 3.75 -13.53
CA SER A 221 8.58 3.31 -14.73
C SER A 221 7.95 2.08 -15.37
N LEU A 222 7.47 1.12 -14.57
CA LEU A 222 6.77 -0.06 -15.08
C LEU A 222 5.43 0.32 -15.72
N LEU A 223 4.67 1.24 -15.10
CA LEU A 223 3.41 1.73 -15.68
C LEU A 223 3.62 2.50 -16.99
N ALA A 224 4.69 3.29 -17.08
CA ALA A 224 5.06 3.98 -18.33
C ALA A 224 5.41 2.99 -19.44
N CYS A 225 6.28 2.01 -19.14
CA CYS A 225 6.64 0.92 -20.05
C CYS A 225 5.41 0.15 -20.55
N MET A 226 4.46 -0.13 -19.66
CA MET A 226 3.19 -0.77 -20.00
C MET A 226 2.34 0.10 -20.95
N LYS A 227 2.26 1.41 -20.69
CA LYS A 227 1.50 2.36 -21.53
C LYS A 227 2.10 2.50 -22.92
N GLU A 228 3.43 2.45 -23.03
CA GLU A 228 4.16 2.56 -24.30
C GLU A 228 4.22 1.23 -25.07
N GLY A 229 3.81 0.12 -24.45
CA GLY A 229 3.87 -1.21 -25.05
C GLY A 229 5.30 -1.74 -25.18
N GLU A 230 6.23 -1.20 -24.40
CA GLU A 230 7.63 -1.60 -24.43
C GLU A 230 7.88 -2.92 -23.69
N GLN A 231 8.92 -3.64 -24.10
CA GLN A 231 9.39 -4.83 -23.41
C GLN A 231 10.37 -4.47 -22.29
N LYS A 232 10.23 -5.12 -21.13
CA LYS A 232 11.07 -4.87 -19.95
C LYS A 232 11.86 -6.11 -19.52
N ASP A 233 13.09 -5.91 -19.05
CA ASP A 233 13.86 -6.95 -18.36
C ASP A 233 13.47 -7.01 -16.88
N MET A 234 12.66 -8.00 -16.51
CA MET A 234 12.18 -8.23 -15.14
C MET A 234 13.23 -8.86 -14.23
N SER A 235 14.36 -9.32 -14.78
CA SER A 235 15.49 -9.86 -14.01
C SER A 235 16.41 -8.77 -13.47
N GLU A 236 16.22 -7.52 -13.90
CA GLU A 236 16.97 -6.37 -13.42
C GLU A 236 16.87 -6.26 -11.90
N VAL A 237 18.04 -6.09 -11.27
CA VAL A 237 18.19 -6.01 -9.82
C VAL A 237 18.38 -4.57 -9.42
N VAL A 238 17.53 -4.08 -8.52
CA VAL A 238 17.56 -2.72 -8.00
C VAL A 238 17.82 -2.72 -6.50
N THR A 239 18.61 -1.74 -6.04
CA THR A 239 18.86 -1.52 -4.62
C THR A 239 18.08 -0.31 -4.16
N VAL A 240 17.07 -0.55 -3.32
CA VAL A 240 16.25 0.51 -2.72
C VAL A 240 16.46 0.48 -1.21
N GLN A 241 16.95 1.59 -0.65
CA GLN A 241 17.21 1.74 0.79
C GLN A 241 18.06 0.58 1.39
N GLY A 242 19.07 0.14 0.63
CA GLY A 242 19.99 -0.94 1.05
C GLY A 242 19.39 -2.36 0.96
N LYS A 243 18.19 -2.51 0.37
CA LYS A 243 17.61 -3.82 0.04
C LYS A 243 17.68 -4.05 -1.46
N THR A 244 18.29 -5.17 -1.83
CA THR A 244 18.38 -5.64 -3.21
C THR A 244 17.16 -6.50 -3.53
N ILE A 245 16.44 -6.17 -4.61
CA ILE A 245 15.19 -6.81 -5.04
C ILE A 245 15.12 -6.78 -6.57
N THR A 246 14.48 -7.78 -7.17
CA THR A 246 14.27 -7.82 -8.63
C THR A 246 13.05 -7.00 -9.06
N LEU A 247 13.02 -6.56 -10.33
CA LEU A 247 11.83 -5.92 -10.89
C LEU A 247 10.60 -6.85 -10.87
N ASP A 248 10.78 -8.16 -11.11
CA ASP A 248 9.72 -9.18 -10.99
C ASP A 248 9.05 -9.17 -9.61
N GLU A 249 9.85 -9.16 -8.53
CA GLU A 249 9.34 -9.13 -7.16
C GLU A 249 8.60 -7.81 -6.85
N ILE A 250 9.08 -6.67 -7.35
CA ILE A 250 8.39 -5.38 -7.19
C ILE A 250 7.07 -5.36 -7.98
N ALA A 251 7.09 -5.81 -9.23
CA ALA A 251 5.91 -5.85 -10.09
C ALA A 251 4.82 -6.74 -9.48
N ALA A 252 5.19 -7.93 -8.99
CA ALA A 252 4.27 -8.80 -8.26
C ALA A 252 3.68 -8.12 -7.02
N SER A 253 4.51 -7.40 -6.25
CA SER A 253 4.06 -6.64 -5.06
C SER A 253 3.15 -5.47 -5.40
N ALA A 254 3.18 -4.98 -6.64
CA ALA A 254 2.33 -3.92 -7.15
C ALA A 254 1.13 -4.44 -7.99
N TYR A 255 0.93 -5.76 -8.06
CA TYR A 255 -0.05 -6.39 -8.96
C TYR A 255 0.11 -6.00 -10.44
N ILE A 256 1.36 -5.83 -10.88
CA ILE A 256 1.72 -5.70 -12.29
C ILE A 256 2.18 -7.08 -12.76
N ALA A 257 1.33 -7.77 -13.51
CA ALA A 257 1.70 -9.00 -14.18
C ALA A 257 2.50 -8.72 -15.46
N TRP A 258 3.07 -9.79 -16.00
CA TRP A 258 3.82 -9.72 -17.24
C TRP A 258 3.80 -11.07 -17.97
N ASP A 259 4.00 -11.04 -19.29
CA ASP A 259 4.10 -12.24 -20.14
C ASP A 259 5.35 -12.18 -21.03
N GLY A 260 5.78 -13.32 -21.57
CA GLY A 260 6.97 -13.46 -22.41
C GLY A 260 8.18 -14.02 -21.64
N LYS A 261 9.39 -13.64 -22.06
CA LYS A 261 10.64 -14.05 -21.39
C LYS A 261 10.98 -13.04 -20.30
N ILE A 262 11.67 -13.50 -19.24
CA ILE A 262 12.02 -12.62 -18.11
C ILE A 262 12.83 -11.38 -18.54
N ASN A 263 13.62 -11.48 -19.61
CA ASN A 263 14.41 -10.39 -20.17
C ASN A 263 13.70 -9.58 -21.29
N GLN A 264 12.49 -10.00 -21.68
CA GLN A 264 11.68 -9.42 -22.76
C GLN A 264 10.20 -9.56 -22.39
N ALA A 265 9.82 -8.94 -21.28
CA ALA A 265 8.51 -9.08 -20.70
C ALA A 265 7.56 -7.98 -21.18
N THR A 266 6.35 -8.34 -21.56
CA THR A 266 5.25 -7.39 -21.80
C THR A 266 4.44 -7.26 -20.52
N LEU A 267 4.17 -6.03 -20.06
CA LEU A 267 3.52 -5.77 -18.78
C LEU A 267 1.99 -5.65 -18.91
N TYR A 268 1.28 -6.06 -17.87
CA TYR A 268 -0.18 -6.02 -17.79
C TYR A 268 -0.62 -5.74 -16.35
N THR A 269 -1.76 -5.09 -16.19
CA THR A 269 -2.41 -4.96 -14.88
C THR A 269 -3.91 -4.77 -15.07
N GLN A 270 -4.69 -5.06 -14.03
CA GLN A 270 -6.13 -4.84 -14.02
C GLN A 270 -6.44 -3.34 -14.11
N PRO A 271 -7.51 -2.91 -14.82
CA PRO A 271 -7.90 -1.49 -14.85
C PRO A 271 -8.13 -0.86 -13.47
N SER A 272 -8.72 -1.61 -12.54
CA SER A 272 -8.95 -1.18 -11.15
C SER A 272 -7.62 -0.99 -10.39
N VAL A 273 -6.68 -1.91 -10.55
CA VAL A 273 -5.33 -1.82 -9.99
C VAL A 273 -4.55 -0.68 -10.64
N LEU A 274 -4.63 -0.50 -11.96
CA LEU A 274 -4.01 0.62 -12.68
C LEU A 274 -4.51 1.97 -12.14
N SER A 275 -5.82 2.12 -12.02
CA SER A 275 -6.47 3.30 -11.46
C SER A 275 -5.98 3.55 -10.03
N PHE A 276 -5.91 2.50 -9.22
CA PHE A 276 -5.36 2.56 -7.86
C PHE A 276 -3.90 3.03 -7.85
N LEU A 277 -3.02 2.34 -8.57
CA LEU A 277 -1.59 2.64 -8.58
C LEU A 277 -1.38 4.08 -9.05
N THR A 278 -2.06 4.48 -10.11
CA THR A 278 -1.99 5.84 -10.64
C THR A 278 -2.45 6.86 -9.61
N SER A 279 -3.51 6.58 -8.86
CA SER A 279 -3.99 7.45 -7.79
C SER A 279 -2.96 7.70 -6.68
N TYR A 280 -2.22 6.66 -6.28
CA TYR A 280 -1.26 6.78 -5.18
C TYR A 280 0.12 7.24 -5.66
N VAL A 281 0.67 6.64 -6.72
CA VAL A 281 2.05 6.90 -7.13
C VAL A 281 2.20 8.04 -8.13
N ALA A 282 1.19 8.34 -8.94
CA ALA A 282 1.41 9.25 -10.05
C ALA A 282 1.45 10.73 -9.63
N PRO A 283 2.23 11.57 -10.32
CA PRO A 283 2.13 13.02 -10.19
C PRO A 283 0.71 13.53 -10.48
N PHE A 284 0.42 14.77 -10.07
CA PHE A 284 -0.89 15.40 -10.22
C PHE A 284 -1.47 15.26 -11.63
N GLU A 285 -0.64 15.52 -12.64
CA GLU A 285 -1.00 15.50 -14.06
C GLU A 285 -1.54 14.14 -14.53
N ILE A 286 -0.77 13.09 -14.27
CA ILE A 286 -1.12 11.73 -14.65
C ILE A 286 -2.32 11.25 -13.82
N PHE A 287 -2.42 11.68 -12.56
CA PHE A 287 -3.57 11.39 -11.72
C PHE A 287 -4.87 11.96 -12.30
N ILE A 288 -4.87 13.22 -12.73
CA ILE A 288 -6.05 13.87 -13.36
C ILE A 288 -6.44 13.15 -14.65
N GLN A 289 -5.47 12.83 -15.51
CA GLN A 289 -5.74 12.08 -16.75
C GLN A 289 -6.36 10.70 -16.48
N ALA A 290 -5.89 9.99 -15.46
CA ALA A 290 -6.42 8.68 -15.11
C ALA A 290 -7.85 8.76 -14.56
N LEU A 291 -8.15 9.79 -13.76
CA LEU A 291 -9.52 10.04 -13.28
C LEU A 291 -10.49 10.26 -14.45
N GLN A 292 -10.07 11.02 -15.46
CA GLN A 292 -10.89 11.28 -16.65
C GLN A 292 -11.14 10.02 -17.48
N ALA A 293 -10.12 9.16 -17.62
CA ALA A 293 -10.22 7.95 -18.43
C ALA A 293 -11.15 6.89 -17.82
N CYS A 294 -11.17 6.77 -16.48
CA CYS A 294 -11.93 5.73 -15.78
C CYS A 294 -12.70 6.27 -14.56
N PRO A 295 -13.70 7.16 -14.75
CA PRO A 295 -14.41 7.85 -13.68
C PRO A 295 -15.24 6.92 -12.76
N GLU A 296 -15.57 5.72 -13.23
CA GLU A 296 -16.34 4.72 -12.48
C GLU A 296 -15.47 3.76 -11.67
N GLN A 297 -14.15 3.74 -11.90
CA GLN A 297 -13.22 2.80 -11.27
C GLN A 297 -12.26 3.50 -10.31
N ILE A 298 -12.70 4.57 -9.65
CA ILE A 298 -11.91 5.24 -8.61
C ILE A 298 -11.95 4.32 -7.38
N PRO A 299 -10.84 3.67 -7.00
CA PRO A 299 -10.82 2.70 -5.89
C PRO A 299 -10.72 3.40 -4.52
N LEU A 300 -10.67 4.73 -4.53
CA LEU A 300 -10.64 5.59 -3.37
C LEU A 300 -12.04 6.06 -3.02
N ASP A 301 -12.32 6.22 -1.73
CA ASP A 301 -13.39 7.15 -1.33
C ASP A 301 -13.10 8.52 -1.99
N TYR A 302 -14.13 9.14 -2.56
CA TYR A 302 -14.06 10.48 -3.13
C TYR A 302 -13.49 11.51 -2.14
N ALA A 303 -13.66 11.26 -0.85
CA ALA A 303 -13.02 12.04 0.19
C ALA A 303 -11.49 11.99 0.08
N ASP A 304 -10.92 10.79 0.10
CA ASP A 304 -9.49 10.53 -0.02
C ASP A 304 -8.94 11.00 -1.39
N ALA A 305 -9.73 10.84 -2.46
CA ALA A 305 -9.36 11.33 -3.79
C ALA A 305 -9.17 12.86 -3.79
N PHE A 306 -10.06 13.62 -3.14
CA PHE A 306 -9.93 15.06 -3.01
C PHE A 306 -8.70 15.48 -2.18
N GLU A 307 -8.39 14.76 -1.10
CA GLU A 307 -7.19 14.99 -0.28
C GLU A 307 -5.91 14.76 -1.07
N LEU A 308 -5.85 13.66 -1.81
CA LEU A 308 -4.71 13.34 -2.67
C LEU A 308 -4.58 14.37 -3.80
N MET A 309 -5.68 14.85 -4.35
CA MET A 309 -5.68 15.89 -5.37
C MET A 309 -5.07 17.19 -4.85
N LEU A 310 -5.48 17.64 -3.65
CA LEU A 310 -4.88 18.80 -2.98
C LEU A 310 -3.39 18.57 -2.70
N MET A 311 -3.02 17.45 -2.07
CA MET A 311 -1.63 17.11 -1.76
C MET A 311 -0.75 17.15 -3.02
N LYS A 312 -1.16 16.46 -4.09
CA LYS A 312 -0.41 16.39 -5.35
C LYS A 312 -0.32 17.75 -6.04
N ARG A 313 -1.37 18.57 -5.95
CA ARG A 313 -1.33 19.94 -6.49
C ARG A 313 -0.33 20.82 -5.74
N PHE A 314 -0.29 20.74 -4.41
CA PHE A 314 0.76 21.41 -3.62
C PHE A 314 2.16 20.91 -3.99
N GLN A 315 2.35 19.59 -4.12
CA GLN A 315 3.64 19.02 -4.57
C GLN A 315 4.05 19.53 -5.95
N GLN A 316 3.13 19.65 -6.90
CA GLN A 316 3.40 20.17 -8.24
C GLN A 316 3.78 21.65 -8.21
N MET A 317 3.00 22.47 -7.50
CA MET A 317 3.19 23.92 -7.37
C MET A 317 4.53 24.29 -6.71
N PHE A 318 4.98 23.48 -5.75
CA PHE A 318 6.22 23.65 -5.00
C PHE A 318 7.25 22.56 -5.32
N SER A 319 7.24 22.04 -6.56
CA SER A 319 8.17 20.99 -7.00
C SER A 319 9.63 21.46 -7.11
N LYS A 320 9.83 22.78 -7.19
CA LYS A 320 11.12 23.47 -7.18
C LYS A 320 11.06 24.59 -6.16
N GLU A 321 12.24 25.02 -5.69
CA GLU A 321 12.34 26.17 -4.78
C GLU A 321 11.71 27.41 -5.40
N CYS A 322 10.67 27.94 -4.76
CA CYS A 322 9.98 29.16 -5.17
C CYS A 322 9.52 29.97 -3.95
N SER A 323 9.17 31.24 -4.17
CA SER A 323 8.47 32.02 -3.14
C SER A 323 6.99 31.69 -3.20
N PRO A 324 6.28 31.57 -2.05
CA PRO A 324 4.84 31.30 -2.05
C PRO A 324 4.02 32.28 -2.91
N SER A 325 4.41 33.54 -2.94
CA SER A 325 3.75 34.60 -3.72
C SER A 325 3.86 34.42 -5.23
N ASP A 326 4.86 33.67 -5.70
CA ASP A 326 5.17 33.52 -7.12
C ASP A 326 4.39 32.34 -7.74
N VAL A 327 3.54 31.70 -6.92
CA VAL A 327 2.80 30.49 -7.26
C VAL A 327 1.32 30.83 -7.19
N CYS A 328 0.55 30.59 -8.25
CA CYS A 328 -0.92 30.74 -8.25
C CYS A 328 -1.41 32.12 -7.74
N ASP A 329 -1.20 33.18 -8.54
CA ASP A 329 -1.34 34.60 -8.18
C ASP A 329 -2.56 34.94 -7.30
N HIS A 330 -3.79 34.57 -7.66
CA HIS A 330 -4.98 34.98 -6.88
C HIS A 330 -5.16 34.22 -5.56
N PHE A 331 -4.47 33.10 -5.41
CA PHE A 331 -4.47 32.32 -4.19
C PHE A 331 -3.31 32.67 -3.28
N PHE A 332 -2.10 32.96 -3.80
CA PHE A 332 -0.94 33.14 -2.91
C PHE A 332 -0.24 34.51 -2.99
N ASN A 333 -0.72 35.48 -3.78
CA ASN A 333 -0.11 36.81 -3.86
C ASN A 333 0.04 37.55 -2.51
N THR A 334 -0.79 37.22 -1.51
CA THR A 334 -0.75 37.86 -0.19
C THR A 334 -0.33 36.95 0.96
N VAL A 335 -0.13 35.65 0.71
CA VAL A 335 0.42 34.76 1.75
C VAL A 335 1.93 34.81 1.74
N GLN A 336 2.51 34.64 2.92
CA GLN A 336 3.95 34.69 3.08
C GLN A 336 4.52 33.36 3.59
N PHE A 337 3.67 32.40 3.95
CA PHE A 337 4.05 31.17 4.67
C PHE A 337 4.97 31.52 5.85
N GLY A 338 4.58 32.51 6.66
CA GLY A 338 5.43 33.04 7.73
C GLY A 338 6.71 33.77 7.27
N ARG A 339 6.73 34.29 6.04
CA ARG A 339 7.86 34.90 5.31
C ARG A 339 8.93 33.91 4.89
N CYS A 340 8.51 32.71 4.49
CA CYS A 340 9.42 31.73 3.91
C CYS A 340 9.66 32.04 2.43
N GLU A 341 10.91 31.90 2.03
CA GLU A 341 11.43 31.93 0.67
C GLU A 341 12.00 30.54 0.34
N ARG A 342 12.14 30.25 -0.96
CA ARG A 342 12.73 29.00 -1.46
C ARG A 342 12.03 27.75 -0.92
N VAL A 343 10.69 27.79 -0.88
CA VAL A 343 9.87 26.67 -0.44
C VAL A 343 9.90 25.58 -1.53
N SER A 344 10.22 24.35 -1.13
CA SER A 344 10.13 23.16 -1.97
C SER A 344 9.51 22.02 -1.18
N LEU A 345 8.53 21.34 -1.78
CA LEU A 345 7.79 20.24 -1.16
C LEU A 345 8.24 18.87 -1.71
N PRO A 346 8.36 17.85 -0.85
CA PRO A 346 8.78 16.51 -1.29
C PRO A 346 7.68 15.82 -2.11
N GLU A 347 8.08 15.19 -3.21
CA GLU A 347 7.18 14.48 -4.12
C GLU A 347 6.75 13.09 -3.60
N LYS A 348 7.60 12.45 -2.79
CA LYS A 348 7.29 11.18 -2.11
C LYS A 348 6.56 11.47 -0.82
N TYR A 349 5.47 10.74 -0.58
CA TYR A 349 4.76 10.77 0.69
C TYR A 349 4.70 9.39 1.33
N PHE A 350 4.50 9.38 2.64
CA PHE A 350 4.33 8.18 3.44
C PHE A 350 2.99 8.23 4.17
N ARG A 351 2.39 7.07 4.43
CA ARG A 351 1.24 7.00 5.33
C ARG A 351 1.69 7.31 6.75
N MET A 352 0.84 8.00 7.50
CA MET A 352 1.07 8.26 8.92
C MET A 352 0.08 7.46 9.77
N ALA A 353 0.56 6.92 10.89
CA ALA A 353 -0.24 6.18 11.86
C ALA A 353 -1.57 6.89 12.20
N LYS A 354 -2.69 6.14 12.21
CA LYS A 354 -3.99 6.70 12.58
C LYS A 354 -3.97 7.15 14.04
N LYS A 355 -4.23 8.43 14.29
CA LYS A 355 -4.22 9.00 15.64
C LYS A 355 -5.54 8.75 16.34
N THR A 356 -5.55 7.87 17.32
CA THR A 356 -6.74 7.50 18.10
C THR A 356 -6.41 7.41 19.59
N THR A 357 -7.38 7.66 20.46
CA THR A 357 -7.19 7.61 21.93
C THR A 357 -6.86 6.22 22.48
N ARG A 358 -6.90 5.18 21.63
CA ARG A 358 -6.52 3.79 21.96
C ARG A 358 -5.30 3.33 21.15
N GLY A 359 -4.59 4.25 20.49
CA GLY A 359 -3.45 3.91 19.65
C GLY A 359 -2.24 3.40 20.44
N CYS A 360 -1.23 2.91 19.72
CA CYS A 360 0.01 2.43 20.34
C CYS A 360 0.74 3.57 21.05
N LYS A 361 1.19 3.33 22.29
CA LYS A 361 1.90 4.32 23.15
C LYS A 361 3.40 4.47 22.81
N THR A 362 3.93 3.59 21.97
CA THR A 362 5.33 3.59 21.52
C THR A 362 5.40 3.64 19.99
N ALA A 363 4.43 4.28 19.35
CA ALA A 363 4.32 4.34 17.90
C ALA A 363 5.49 5.11 17.24
N THR A 364 5.84 4.65 16.04
CA THR A 364 6.71 5.29 15.05
C THR A 364 5.88 5.70 13.83
N LEU A 365 6.47 6.41 12.85
CA LEU A 365 5.73 6.78 11.63
C LEU A 365 5.20 5.55 10.87
N GLY A 366 5.89 4.40 10.96
CA GLY A 366 5.48 3.14 10.36
C GLY A 366 4.42 2.35 11.13
N SER A 367 3.96 2.83 12.29
CA SER A 367 2.93 2.14 13.09
C SER A 367 1.54 2.26 12.48
N LYS A 368 0.67 1.24 12.65
CA LYS A 368 -0.73 1.29 12.18
C LYS A 368 -1.56 2.38 12.89
N SER A 369 -1.37 2.52 14.20
CA SER A 369 -2.04 3.55 15.01
C SER A 369 -1.09 4.15 16.05
N ALA A 370 -1.38 5.39 16.46
CA ALA A 370 -0.61 6.10 17.47
C ALA A 370 -1.52 6.76 18.50
N ASP A 371 -1.19 6.61 19.77
CA ASP A 371 -1.81 7.38 20.84
C ASP A 371 -1.40 8.87 20.70
N PRO A 372 -2.29 9.83 21.00
CA PRO A 372 -1.93 11.24 20.96
C PRO A 372 -0.70 11.62 21.79
N SER A 373 -0.37 10.87 22.84
CA SER A 373 0.83 11.09 23.65
C SER A 373 2.14 10.74 22.96
N CYS A 374 2.14 9.95 21.88
CA CYS A 374 3.34 9.59 21.10
C CYS A 374 3.84 10.70 20.20
N TRP A 375 3.03 11.75 20.01
CA TRP A 375 3.31 12.78 19.04
C TRP A 375 4.68 13.46 19.19
N PRO A 376 5.19 13.74 20.40
CA PRO A 376 6.55 14.27 20.54
C PRO A 376 7.63 13.37 19.93
N ARG A 377 7.47 12.05 20.03
CA ARG A 377 8.38 11.07 19.42
C ARG A 377 8.23 11.04 17.90
N LEU A 378 6.99 11.08 17.39
CA LEU A 378 6.74 11.14 15.95
C LEU A 378 7.30 12.42 15.33
N MET A 379 7.21 13.57 16.03
CA MET A 379 7.84 14.82 15.57
C MET A 379 9.35 14.73 15.56
N GLN A 380 9.98 14.11 16.56
CA GLN A 380 11.43 13.87 16.53
C GLN A 380 11.83 12.98 15.34
N GLU A 381 11.01 11.98 15.02
CA GLU A 381 11.21 11.15 13.84
C GLU A 381 11.05 11.97 12.55
N ILE A 382 10.02 12.82 12.45
CA ILE A 382 9.80 13.75 11.32
C ILE A 382 10.99 14.71 11.15
N ASP A 383 11.49 15.27 12.25
CA ASP A 383 12.60 16.22 12.28
C ASP A 383 13.93 15.57 11.86
N SER A 384 14.03 14.23 11.91
CA SER A 384 15.19 13.50 11.39
C SER A 384 15.26 13.46 9.86
N TYR A 385 14.15 13.77 9.17
CA TYR A 385 14.11 13.86 7.70
C TYR A 385 14.34 15.30 7.24
N ASP A 386 15.17 15.47 6.20
CA ASP A 386 15.38 16.79 5.57
C ASP A 386 14.08 17.37 5.00
N SER A 387 13.30 16.52 4.33
CA SER A 387 11.94 16.82 3.92
C SER A 387 11.09 15.55 3.94
N ILE A 388 9.82 15.67 4.33
CA ILE A 388 8.87 14.56 4.37
C ILE A 388 7.44 15.04 4.10
N CYS A 389 6.69 14.25 3.32
CA CYS A 389 5.25 14.40 3.18
C CYS A 389 4.56 13.20 3.85
N LEU A 390 3.55 13.49 4.66
CA LEU A 390 2.80 12.51 5.42
C LEU A 390 1.31 12.65 5.10
N LYS A 391 0.67 11.52 4.80
CA LYS A 391 -0.77 11.40 4.61
C LYS A 391 -1.34 10.54 5.75
N PRO A 392 -1.94 11.14 6.78
CA PRO A 392 -2.66 10.39 7.80
C PRO A 392 -3.78 9.54 7.21
N ALA A 393 -4.03 8.40 7.86
CA ALA A 393 -5.16 7.55 7.53
C ALA A 393 -6.49 8.32 7.67
N PRO A 394 -7.54 7.93 6.91
CA PRO A 394 -8.83 8.62 6.93
C PRO A 394 -9.40 8.74 8.35
N GLN A 395 -10.10 9.85 8.61
CA GLN A 395 -10.72 10.19 9.90
C GLN A 395 -9.73 10.30 11.07
N SER A 396 -8.44 10.55 10.81
CA SER A 396 -7.46 10.83 11.85
C SER A 396 -7.85 12.08 12.65
N SER A 397 -7.41 12.15 13.91
CA SER A 397 -7.54 13.36 14.74
C SER A 397 -6.46 14.42 14.47
N SER A 398 -5.74 14.29 13.35
CA SER A 398 -4.76 15.22 12.79
C SER A 398 -5.29 15.87 11.50
N PRO A 399 -4.65 16.94 10.98
CA PRO A 399 -4.88 17.41 9.62
C PRO A 399 -4.65 16.30 8.58
N ASP A 400 -5.22 16.47 7.39
CA ASP A 400 -5.35 15.43 6.37
C ASP A 400 -4.05 15.20 5.58
N VAL A 401 -3.15 16.19 5.56
CA VAL A 401 -1.78 16.12 5.00
C VAL A 401 -0.83 16.93 5.87
N LEU A 402 0.42 16.47 6.00
CA LEU A 402 1.52 17.17 6.66
C LEU A 402 2.76 17.16 5.77
N PHE A 403 3.24 18.33 5.38
CA PHE A 403 4.57 18.53 4.82
C PHE A 403 5.49 19.12 5.87
N SER A 404 6.71 18.59 5.94
CA SER A 404 7.77 19.14 6.77
C SER A 404 9.01 19.28 5.89
N THR A 405 9.52 20.48 5.71
CA THR A 405 10.63 20.76 4.79
C THR A 405 11.53 21.87 5.35
N ARG A 406 12.71 22.06 4.76
CA ARG A 406 13.55 23.22 5.03
C ARG A 406 13.16 24.36 4.12
N ALA A 407 13.11 25.56 4.67
CA ALA A 407 12.84 26.80 3.94
C ALA A 407 13.74 27.91 4.48
N TRP A 408 13.75 29.06 3.80
CA TRP A 408 14.58 30.19 4.19
C TRP A 408 13.73 31.35 4.66
N LYS A 409 14.15 32.04 5.71
CA LYS A 409 13.55 33.31 6.14
C LYS A 409 14.64 34.36 6.18
N GLY A 410 14.79 35.10 5.10
CA GLY A 410 15.99 35.90 4.85
C GLY A 410 17.23 35.00 4.80
N ALA A 411 18.22 35.28 5.64
CA ALA A 411 19.47 34.52 5.69
C ALA A 411 19.45 33.29 6.61
N THR A 412 18.29 32.96 7.22
CA THR A 412 18.18 31.87 8.20
C THR A 412 17.43 30.69 7.62
N GLU A 413 18.04 29.50 7.63
CA GLU A 413 17.36 28.23 7.36
C GLU A 413 16.44 27.88 8.53
N ILE A 414 15.18 27.57 8.21
CA ILE A 414 14.14 27.24 9.18
C ILE A 414 13.39 25.98 8.75
N ARG A 415 12.74 25.33 9.70
CA ARG A 415 11.80 24.24 9.46
C ARG A 415 10.43 24.82 9.12
N LEU A 416 9.89 24.46 7.97
CA LEU A 416 8.53 24.82 7.56
C LEU A 416 7.63 23.58 7.63
N ASN A 417 6.60 23.66 8.46
CA ASN A 417 5.53 22.67 8.53
C ASN A 417 4.28 23.22 7.86
N ILE A 418 3.79 22.54 6.84
CA ILE A 418 2.54 22.88 6.15
C ILE A 418 1.53 21.76 6.41
N PHE A 419 0.39 22.13 6.98
CA PHE A 419 -0.74 21.23 7.21
C PHE A 419 -1.84 21.54 6.20
N ILE A 420 -2.49 20.53 5.65
CA ILE A 420 -3.68 20.69 4.82
C ILE A 420 -4.85 20.02 5.52
N ALA A 421 -5.94 20.76 5.71
CA ALA A 421 -7.24 20.26 6.10
C ALA A 421 -8.19 20.40 4.91
N ALA A 422 -8.61 19.28 4.35
CA ALA A 422 -9.54 19.19 3.24
C ALA A 422 -10.95 18.95 3.78
N LYS A 423 -11.92 19.78 3.37
CA LYS A 423 -13.30 19.68 3.80
C LYS A 423 -14.23 19.72 2.61
N ASN A 424 -14.53 18.52 2.13
CA ASN A 424 -15.51 18.28 1.07
C ASN A 424 -16.54 17.18 1.45
N TYR A 425 -16.52 16.71 2.69
CA TYR A 425 -17.18 15.45 3.09
C TYR A 425 -18.55 15.62 3.73
N ARG A 426 -19.13 16.82 3.69
CA ARG A 426 -20.41 17.11 4.33
C ARG A 426 -21.26 18.02 3.46
N SER A 427 -22.57 17.74 3.46
CA SER A 427 -23.58 18.64 2.89
C SER A 427 -23.63 19.99 3.61
N THR A 428 -23.13 20.05 4.85
CA THR A 428 -23.07 21.27 5.66
C THR A 428 -21.92 22.17 5.24
N ALA A 429 -22.24 23.44 5.02
CA ALA A 429 -21.27 24.45 4.64
C ALA A 429 -20.31 24.77 5.80
N MET A 430 -19.01 24.88 5.50
CA MET A 430 -17.96 25.13 6.47
C MET A 430 -18.20 26.45 7.23
N SER A 431 -18.32 26.30 8.54
CA SER A 431 -18.56 27.37 9.51
C SER A 431 -17.27 27.84 10.20
N GLN A 432 -17.37 28.95 10.94
CA GLN A 432 -16.26 29.40 11.80
C GLN A 432 -15.90 28.35 12.87
N THR A 433 -16.90 27.63 13.39
CA THR A 433 -16.68 26.56 14.38
C THR A 433 -15.83 25.42 13.79
N GLU A 434 -16.08 25.02 12.55
CA GLU A 434 -15.29 23.97 11.89
C GLU A 434 -13.86 24.44 11.58
N ILE A 435 -13.68 25.71 11.18
CA ILE A 435 -12.35 26.32 11.04
C ILE A 435 -11.60 26.28 12.37
N ASP A 436 -12.28 26.61 13.46
CA ASP A 436 -11.74 26.61 14.82
C ASP A 436 -11.36 25.20 15.28
N GLU A 437 -12.15 24.18 14.93
CA GLU A 437 -11.86 22.78 15.18
C GLU A 437 -10.60 22.31 14.45
N GLU A 438 -10.43 22.63 13.17
CA GLU A 438 -9.24 22.28 12.40
C GLU A 438 -7.99 23.00 12.92
N CYS A 439 -8.12 24.28 13.30
CA CYS A 439 -7.05 24.99 14.00
C CYS A 439 -6.68 24.30 15.32
N SER A 440 -7.66 23.78 16.06
CA SER A 440 -7.43 23.09 17.32
C SER A 440 -6.75 21.74 17.11
N LYS A 441 -7.15 20.98 16.08
CA LYS A 441 -6.49 19.72 15.69
C LYS A 441 -5.03 19.94 15.31
N ALA A 442 -4.75 20.95 14.50
CA ALA A 442 -3.39 21.32 14.11
C ALA A 442 -2.59 21.86 15.31
N ASN A 443 -3.20 22.59 16.26
CA ASN A 443 -2.49 23.04 17.46
C ASN A 443 -2.15 21.90 18.42
N ARG A 444 -3.00 20.86 18.51
CA ARG A 444 -2.76 19.67 19.35
C ARG A 444 -1.54 18.85 18.95
N ILE A 445 -1.08 18.99 17.71
CA ILE A 445 0.21 18.46 17.24
C ILE A 445 1.38 19.13 17.98
N PHE A 446 1.22 20.35 18.48
CA PHE A 446 2.31 21.04 19.19
C PHE A 446 2.18 20.95 20.71
N GLU A 447 1.10 20.35 21.22
CA GLU A 447 0.90 20.12 22.64
C GLU A 447 1.89 19.06 23.14
N LYS A 448 2.61 19.37 24.24
CA LYS A 448 3.56 18.47 24.92
C LYS A 448 4.87 18.17 24.17
N LEU A 449 5.17 18.86 23.06
CA LEU A 449 6.55 18.89 22.58
C LEU A 449 7.45 19.47 23.69
N PRO A 450 8.67 18.93 23.91
CA PRO A 450 9.60 19.50 24.87
C PRO A 450 9.70 20.99 24.56
N ARG A 451 9.45 21.83 25.57
CA ARG A 451 9.71 23.27 25.47
C ARG A 451 11.23 23.41 25.40
N GLY A 452 11.82 23.14 24.24
CA GLY A 452 13.20 23.46 23.95
C GLY A 452 13.41 24.94 24.20
N LYS A 453 14.61 25.29 24.67
CA LYS A 453 15.07 26.67 24.88
C LYS A 453 14.59 27.54 23.70
N SER A 454 14.11 28.75 23.98
CA SER A 454 13.35 29.59 23.04
C SER A 454 13.92 29.76 21.63
N GLU A 455 15.22 29.48 21.43
CA GLU A 455 15.89 29.40 20.13
C GLU A 455 15.29 28.34 19.18
N ALA A 456 14.87 27.17 19.66
CA ALA A 456 14.29 26.11 18.81
C ALA A 456 12.89 26.48 18.27
N ARG A 457 12.16 27.38 18.96
CA ARG A 457 10.86 27.88 18.49
C ARG A 457 10.98 28.94 17.40
N ASN A 458 12.08 29.67 17.36
CA ASN A 458 12.28 30.73 16.36
C ASN A 458 12.67 30.17 14.97
N ASN A 459 13.07 28.89 14.90
CA ASN A 459 13.48 28.23 13.67
C ASN A 459 12.39 27.29 13.10
N VAL A 460 11.14 27.40 13.56
CA VAL A 460 10.03 26.58 13.05
C VAL A 460 8.84 27.48 12.69
N VAL A 461 8.38 27.37 11.46
CA VAL A 461 7.16 28.03 10.96
C VAL A 461 6.10 26.97 10.71
N ASN A 462 4.88 27.22 11.20
CA ASN A 462 3.75 26.31 11.05
C ASN A 462 2.62 27.02 10.30
N VAL A 463 2.19 26.45 9.19
CA VAL A 463 1.16 26.99 8.31
C VAL A 463 0.04 25.96 8.16
N LEU A 464 -1.21 26.35 8.35
CA LEU A 464 -2.38 25.49 8.13
C LEU A 464 -3.20 26.01 6.95
N PHE A 465 -3.37 25.19 5.93
CA PHE A 465 -4.33 25.40 4.85
C PHE A 465 -5.65 24.72 5.18
N ILE A 466 -6.74 25.46 5.01
CA ILE A 466 -8.09 24.94 5.10
C ILE A 466 -8.72 25.09 3.72
N CYS A 467 -8.95 23.96 3.06
CA CYS A 467 -9.45 23.86 1.70
C CYS A 467 -10.88 23.31 1.74
N SER A 468 -11.89 24.10 1.35
CA SER A 468 -13.27 23.64 1.27
C SER A 468 -13.98 24.13 0.01
N THR A 469 -14.90 23.31 -0.48
CA THR A 469 -15.75 23.60 -1.64
C THR A 469 -17.09 24.21 -1.25
N ASN A 470 -17.40 24.28 0.05
CA ASN A 470 -18.65 24.84 0.52
C ASN A 470 -18.45 25.59 1.84
N TYR A 471 -18.66 26.90 1.81
CA TYR A 471 -18.52 27.79 2.96
C TYR A 471 -19.85 28.39 3.39
N ALA A 472 -20.04 28.53 4.70
CA ALA A 472 -21.16 29.27 5.24
C ALA A 472 -21.06 30.76 4.83
N GLU A 473 -22.20 31.43 4.69
CA GLU A 473 -22.30 32.81 4.20
C GLU A 473 -21.39 33.80 4.95
N LYS A 474 -21.25 33.64 6.27
CA LYS A 474 -20.36 34.46 7.10
C LYS A 474 -18.88 34.33 6.72
N ILE A 475 -18.46 33.14 6.28
CA ILE A 475 -17.09 32.89 5.82
C ILE A 475 -16.92 33.37 4.37
N LYS A 476 -17.92 33.15 3.51
CA LYS A 476 -17.90 33.64 2.12
C LYS A 476 -17.65 35.15 2.04
N ARG A 477 -18.26 35.93 2.95
CA ARG A 477 -18.06 37.38 3.04
C ARG A 477 -16.64 37.82 3.43
N LYS A 478 -15.81 36.91 3.93
CA LYS A 478 -14.39 37.20 4.23
C LYS A 478 -13.50 37.08 2.99
N PHE A 479 -13.94 36.34 1.97
CA PHE A 479 -13.27 36.33 0.68
C PHE A 479 -13.56 37.62 -0.06
N SER A 480 -12.55 38.15 -0.74
CA SER A 480 -12.73 39.30 -1.63
C SER A 480 -12.90 38.82 -3.07
N LYS A 481 -13.41 39.69 -3.95
CA LYS A 481 -13.53 39.34 -5.39
C LYS A 481 -12.17 39.09 -6.06
N VAL A 482 -11.08 39.59 -5.49
CA VAL A 482 -9.73 39.55 -6.06
C VAL A 482 -8.85 38.51 -5.37
N GLN A 483 -8.95 38.40 -4.04
CA GLN A 483 -8.22 37.42 -3.24
C GLN A 483 -9.12 36.25 -2.90
N LYS A 484 -8.76 35.07 -3.41
CA LYS A 484 -9.49 33.80 -3.23
C LYS A 484 -9.12 33.11 -1.92
N GLN A 485 -8.78 33.91 -0.91
CA GLN A 485 -8.36 33.43 0.39
C GLN A 485 -8.47 34.52 1.47
N PHE A 486 -8.37 34.11 2.73
CA PHE A 486 -8.04 35.01 3.84
C PHE A 486 -7.12 34.32 4.84
N CYS A 487 -6.33 35.13 5.55
CA CYS A 487 -5.30 34.63 6.45
C CYS A 487 -5.46 35.21 7.86
N PHE A 488 -5.13 34.42 8.88
CA PHE A 488 -5.04 34.84 10.28
C PHE A 488 -4.07 33.95 11.06
N SER A 489 -3.63 34.37 12.24
CA SER A 489 -2.75 33.58 13.12
C SER A 489 -3.54 32.97 14.28
N ARG A 490 -3.16 31.76 14.75
CA ARG A 490 -3.82 31.12 15.91
C ARG A 490 -2.94 30.13 16.66
N GLY A 491 -2.66 30.43 17.92
CA GLY A 491 -1.90 29.54 18.80
C GLY A 491 -0.46 29.38 18.30
N ASN A 492 -0.03 28.14 18.02
CA ASN A 492 1.29 27.82 17.46
C ASN A 492 1.33 27.88 15.91
N LEU A 493 0.20 28.20 15.27
CA LEU A 493 0.09 28.38 13.82
C LEU A 493 0.42 29.84 13.48
N HIS A 494 1.51 30.03 12.76
CA HIS A 494 1.98 31.33 12.31
C HIS A 494 1.02 31.93 11.29
N GLU A 495 0.48 31.07 10.42
CA GLU A 495 -0.45 31.47 9.38
C GLU A 495 -1.50 30.35 9.19
N VAL A 496 -2.76 30.72 9.24
CA VAL A 496 -3.90 29.88 8.87
C VAL A 496 -4.50 30.51 7.63
N ILE A 497 -4.50 29.74 6.55
CA ILE A 497 -4.86 30.18 5.22
C ILE A 497 -6.11 29.42 4.81
N VAL A 498 -7.22 30.13 4.63
CA VAL A 498 -8.48 29.53 4.17
C VAL A 498 -8.63 29.83 2.68
N LEU A 499 -8.65 28.79 1.84
CA LEU A 499 -8.71 28.90 0.38
C LEU A 499 -10.15 28.78 -0.12
N ASP A 500 -10.62 29.75 -0.90
CA ASP A 500 -11.94 29.72 -1.50
C ASP A 500 -11.98 28.79 -2.73
N LEU A 501 -12.30 27.52 -2.52
CA LEU A 501 -12.55 26.55 -3.59
C LEU A 501 -14.06 26.39 -3.89
N SER A 502 -14.90 27.35 -3.53
CA SER A 502 -16.35 27.19 -3.58
C SER A 502 -16.98 27.31 -4.97
N SER A 503 -16.37 28.08 -5.87
CA SER A 503 -16.81 28.21 -7.26
C SER A 503 -16.02 27.30 -8.21
N LYS A 504 -16.62 26.96 -9.35
CA LYS A 504 -15.96 26.17 -10.40
C LYS A 504 -14.75 26.92 -10.96
N GLU A 505 -14.87 28.23 -11.11
CA GLU A 505 -13.81 29.10 -11.62
C GLU A 505 -12.60 29.13 -10.68
N ASN A 506 -12.84 29.18 -9.36
CA ASN A 506 -11.76 29.14 -8.37
C ASN A 506 -11.06 27.78 -8.35
N ARG A 507 -11.81 26.69 -8.50
CA ARG A 507 -11.24 25.35 -8.59
C ARG A 507 -10.44 25.16 -9.87
N ALA A 508 -10.98 25.57 -11.01
CA ALA A 508 -10.29 25.52 -12.29
C ALA A 508 -8.96 26.30 -12.24
N GLU A 509 -8.94 27.47 -11.62
CA GLU A 509 -7.70 28.21 -11.42
C GLU A 509 -6.73 27.49 -10.47
N PHE A 510 -7.19 27.11 -9.28
CA PHE A 510 -6.34 26.49 -8.26
C PHE A 510 -5.69 25.20 -8.78
N PHE A 511 -6.50 24.33 -9.41
CA PHE A 511 -6.04 23.05 -9.95
C PHE A 511 -5.36 23.18 -11.32
N GLY A 512 -5.34 24.36 -11.92
CA GLY A 512 -4.51 24.64 -13.09
C GLY A 512 -5.13 24.25 -14.44
N GLU A 513 -6.43 24.43 -14.63
CA GLU A 513 -7.13 24.20 -15.90
C GLU A 513 -6.46 24.90 -17.09
N ALA A 514 -5.93 26.12 -16.87
CA ALA A 514 -5.20 26.86 -17.89
C ALA A 514 -3.90 26.17 -18.35
N GLN A 515 -3.32 25.33 -17.49
CA GLN A 515 -2.13 24.53 -17.81
C GLN A 515 -2.48 23.12 -18.29
N MET A 516 -3.65 22.60 -17.89
CA MET A 516 -4.06 21.23 -18.15
C MET A 516 -5.56 21.13 -18.46
N GLN A 517 -5.86 20.87 -19.72
CA GLN A 517 -7.24 20.76 -20.20
C GLN A 517 -8.00 19.60 -19.54
N GLY A 518 -9.24 19.88 -19.13
CA GLY A 518 -10.16 18.89 -18.54
C GLY A 518 -9.96 18.64 -17.04
N THR A 519 -9.02 19.33 -16.40
CA THR A 519 -8.82 19.25 -14.94
C THR A 519 -10.10 19.56 -14.18
N SER A 520 -10.87 20.54 -14.65
CA SER A 520 -12.13 20.96 -14.06
C SER A 520 -13.16 19.85 -14.13
N GLU A 521 -13.24 19.08 -15.22
CA GLU A 521 -14.17 17.95 -15.32
C GLU A 521 -13.85 16.87 -14.29
N ALA A 522 -12.56 16.52 -14.15
CA ALA A 522 -12.10 15.55 -13.16
C ALA A 522 -12.40 16.00 -11.72
N VAL A 523 -12.11 17.27 -11.42
CA VAL A 523 -12.39 17.89 -10.12
C VAL A 523 -13.90 17.84 -9.85
N GLU A 524 -14.74 18.35 -10.75
CA GLU A 524 -16.19 18.39 -10.53
C GLU A 524 -16.81 17.00 -10.37
N MET A 525 -16.30 16.00 -11.08
CA MET A 525 -16.73 14.61 -10.96
C MET A 525 -16.45 14.04 -9.56
N ILE A 526 -15.24 14.25 -9.02
CA ILE A 526 -14.90 13.83 -7.65
C ILE A 526 -15.83 14.52 -6.64
N LEU A 527 -16.09 15.81 -6.82
CA LEU A 527 -16.95 16.58 -5.92
C LEU A 527 -18.42 16.11 -5.97
N ALA A 528 -18.94 15.86 -7.16
CA ALA A 528 -20.32 15.41 -7.36
C ALA A 528 -20.54 14.05 -6.69
N LYS A 529 -19.67 13.08 -6.96
CA LYS A 529 -19.78 11.73 -6.38
C LYS A 529 -19.52 11.70 -4.87
N GLY A 530 -18.59 12.51 -4.37
CA GLY A 530 -18.40 12.71 -2.93
C GLY A 530 -19.64 13.29 -2.23
N SER A 531 -20.48 14.05 -2.95
CA SER A 531 -21.74 14.58 -2.42
C SER A 531 -22.88 13.55 -2.42
N GLU A 532 -22.81 12.56 -3.32
CA GLU A 532 -23.80 11.48 -3.46
C GLU A 532 -23.57 10.35 -2.44
N SER A 533 -22.32 9.99 -2.16
CA SER A 533 -21.97 8.98 -1.14
C SER A 533 -22.43 9.37 0.27
N ILE A 534 -22.59 10.66 0.56
CA ILE A 534 -23.12 11.19 1.83
C ILE A 534 -24.65 10.99 1.95
N LYS A 535 -25.37 10.81 0.84
CA LYS A 535 -26.84 10.72 0.82
C LYS A 535 -27.37 9.28 0.95
N GLN A 536 -26.53 8.26 0.82
CA GLN A 536 -26.90 6.89 1.13
C GLN A 536 -26.54 6.59 2.59
N PRO A 537 -27.51 6.44 3.50
CA PRO A 537 -27.21 5.91 4.82
C PRO A 537 -26.86 4.42 4.68
N SER A 538 -25.70 4.05 5.21
CA SER A 538 -25.33 2.66 5.53
C SER A 538 -26.33 2.03 6.49
#